data_AF-A0A3P3DUR4-F1
#
_entry.id   AF-A0A3P3DUR4-F1
#
_cell.length_a   1.000
_cell.length_b   1.000
_cell.length_c   1.000
_cell.angle_alpha   90.00
_cell.angle_beta   90.00
_cell.angle_gamma   90.00
#
_symmetry.space_group_name_H-M   'P 1'
#
loop_
_entity.id
_entity.type
_entity.pdbx_description
1 polymer ?
#
loop_
_entity_poly.entity_id
_entity_poly.type
_entity_poly.pdbx_seq_one_letter_code
_entity_poly.pdbx_strand_id
1 'polypeptide(L)'
;MADLKDGNGTGRRQPLADRWATWRAGAGPVATGFVSPPEPRFIGLVARGQQLLSGTFALGGSEVEAHGQSLWDIPPPGPLFEEAAQSFAWLDDLAACGDAAARALAGTWVSDWISRFGRGPFWPPQGTGQRLLRMISHGQMLTEGQMSDESAPLLRSLSRQAHYLARRWKTAPPGLPRIEGLAALATAGLLLDGLEALSAPALAALMAEAGAVVDSEGAIASRNPEELLDIFTLLTWVRMTLEDLGRAVPPELTTTAGRIAPALRALRHADGNLARFHGGGRGLEGRLDLALTGSRVKRGPSMIHAMGYARLSGGRTSLIVDVASPPDGAAESTAHASTLALEMTSARRSLIVSCGSGAPFGPDWHRAGRATASHSTLVVEGFSSSRFGKGQTLSDRAATLPPRLFQSVDGQSLISGHSGWARSHGLQHLRALELSQDGRVLVGQDTLGARDAAMKARLSQVLAHAGEGGIPFSLRFHLHPDVDARLDMGGAAVSLVLRSGEIWVFRHDGTGRLTLEPSVYLEKGRLKPRPTLQIRLSAQLTADQAELGWTLAKAQDTPLAIRDLDRDEPPV
;
A
#
# COMPACT_ATOMS: atom_id res chain seq x y z
N MET A 1 -16.04 13.20 -39.36
CA MET A 1 -17.13 14.05 -39.85
C MET A 1 -18.40 13.22 -39.75
N ALA A 2 -19.31 13.33 -38.79
CA ALA A 2 -19.50 14.04 -37.51
C ALA A 2 -19.91 12.94 -36.48
N ASP A 3 -20.01 13.06 -35.17
CA ASP A 3 -20.09 14.19 -34.25
C ASP A 3 -19.61 13.64 -32.88
N LEU A 4 -18.53 14.19 -32.34
CA LEU A 4 -18.02 13.90 -31.00
C LEU A 4 -17.98 15.25 -30.28
N LYS A 5 -19.13 15.62 -29.72
CA LYS A 5 -19.29 16.76 -28.82
C LYS A 5 -20.30 16.41 -27.74
N ASP A 6 -19.78 15.81 -26.67
CA ASP A 6 -20.20 16.03 -25.29
C ASP A 6 -18.87 16.04 -24.52
N GLY A 7 -18.44 17.09 -23.84
CA GLY A 7 -19.20 18.08 -23.10
C GLY A 7 -18.66 18.09 -21.68
N ASN A 8 -17.79 19.07 -21.41
CA ASN A 8 -17.18 19.43 -20.14
C ASN A 8 -18.01 19.12 -18.87
N GLY A 9 -17.29 18.72 -17.82
CA GLY A 9 -17.72 18.85 -16.42
C GLY A 9 -18.21 17.56 -15.79
N THR A 10 -17.34 16.86 -15.07
CA THR A 10 -17.71 15.80 -14.12
C THR A 10 -18.41 16.38 -12.91
N GLY A 11 -19.61 16.92 -13.11
CA GLY A 11 -20.57 17.11 -12.03
C GLY A 11 -21.09 15.75 -11.59
N ARG A 12 -20.34 15.04 -10.72
CA ARG A 12 -20.90 13.93 -9.95
C ARG A 12 -22.09 14.48 -9.17
N ARG A 13 -23.31 14.27 -9.68
CA ARG A 13 -24.55 14.70 -9.02
C ARG A 13 -24.57 14.09 -7.61
N GLN A 14 -24.41 14.92 -6.59
CA GLN A 14 -24.52 14.46 -5.21
C GLN A 14 -25.92 13.87 -4.97
N PRO A 15 -26.04 12.71 -4.33
CA PRO A 15 -27.32 12.21 -3.84
C PRO A 15 -28.02 13.29 -3.00
N LEU A 16 -29.33 13.46 -3.18
CA LEU A 16 -30.13 14.44 -2.41
C LEU A 16 -29.97 14.27 -0.89
N ALA A 17 -29.77 13.03 -0.44
CA ALA A 17 -29.51 12.69 0.96
C ALA A 17 -28.22 13.36 1.50
N ASP A 18 -27.16 13.47 0.69
CA ASP A 18 -25.89 14.09 1.13
C ASP A 18 -26.00 15.61 1.20
N ARG A 19 -26.76 16.21 0.27
CA ARG A 19 -27.06 17.66 0.31
C ARG A 19 -27.87 18.00 1.56
N TRP A 20 -28.88 17.19 1.87
CA TRP A 20 -29.70 17.37 3.07
C TRP A 20 -28.90 17.15 4.36
N ALA A 21 -28.04 16.12 4.40
CA ALA A 21 -27.16 15.88 5.55
C ALA A 21 -26.18 17.03 5.78
N THR A 22 -25.61 17.60 4.71
CA THR A 22 -24.70 18.76 4.77
C THR A 22 -25.43 20.01 5.28
N TRP A 23 -26.64 20.26 4.78
CA TRP A 23 -27.48 21.36 5.26
C TRP A 23 -27.80 21.22 6.76
N ARG A 24 -28.27 20.03 7.20
CA ARG A 24 -28.56 19.75 8.61
C ARG A 24 -27.31 19.78 9.49
N ALA A 25 -26.13 19.51 8.95
CA ALA A 25 -24.88 19.56 9.70
C ALA A 25 -24.57 20.99 10.16
N GLY A 26 -25.03 22.01 9.44
CA GLY A 26 -24.86 23.41 9.81
C GLY A 26 -25.74 23.87 10.98
N ALA A 27 -26.71 23.06 11.42
CA ALA A 27 -27.61 23.38 12.52
C ALA A 27 -27.22 22.73 13.87
N GLY A 28 -26.10 21.99 13.91
CA GLY A 28 -25.58 21.42 15.16
C GLY A 28 -24.82 22.45 16.01
N PRO A 29 -24.49 22.11 17.27
CA PRO A 29 -23.60 22.90 18.10
C PRO A 29 -22.28 23.24 17.37
N VAL A 30 -21.74 24.41 17.65
CA VAL A 30 -20.46 24.86 17.10
C VAL A 30 -19.43 24.84 18.20
N ALA A 31 -18.23 24.35 17.87
CA ALA A 31 -17.15 24.29 18.80
C ALA A 31 -16.68 25.70 19.19
N THR A 32 -16.36 25.89 20.46
CA THR A 32 -15.89 27.19 20.99
C THR A 32 -14.38 27.30 21.05
N GLY A 33 -13.68 26.17 20.93
CA GLY A 33 -12.22 26.09 21.02
C GLY A 33 -11.72 24.65 20.96
N PHE A 34 -10.42 24.49 21.24
CA PHE A 34 -9.78 23.19 21.41
C PHE A 34 -9.55 22.94 22.91
N VAL A 35 -9.87 21.72 23.37
CA VAL A 35 -9.66 21.28 24.77
C VAL A 35 -8.17 21.32 25.15
N SER A 36 -7.31 20.97 24.19
CA SER A 36 -5.85 20.99 24.32
C SER A 36 -5.22 21.21 22.94
N PRO A 37 -4.01 21.79 22.85
CA PRO A 37 -3.32 21.92 21.57
C PRO A 37 -3.05 20.53 21.00
N PRO A 38 -3.60 20.18 19.83
CA PRO A 38 -3.34 18.89 19.21
C PRO A 38 -1.92 18.89 18.66
N GLU A 39 -1.09 17.96 19.13
CA GLU A 39 0.20 17.74 18.47
C GLU A 39 -0.01 17.00 17.14
N PRO A 40 0.53 17.50 16.01
CA PRO A 40 0.48 16.77 14.76
C PRO A 40 1.25 15.46 14.87
N ARG A 41 0.56 14.33 14.64
CA ARG A 41 1.18 12.99 14.67
C ARG A 41 1.44 12.43 13.27
N PHE A 42 1.07 13.17 12.24
CA PHE A 42 1.35 12.85 10.86
C PHE A 42 2.77 13.29 10.47
N ILE A 43 3.35 12.63 9.47
CA ILE A 43 4.70 12.89 8.99
C ILE A 43 4.62 13.57 7.62
N GLY A 44 5.12 14.79 7.53
CA GLY A 44 5.24 15.55 6.28
C GLY A 44 6.65 15.51 5.69
N LEU A 45 6.76 15.85 4.42
CA LEU A 45 8.02 15.93 3.67
C LEU A 45 8.34 17.39 3.35
N VAL A 46 9.48 17.87 3.87
CA VAL A 46 9.97 19.25 3.67
C VAL A 46 10.07 19.60 2.17
N ALA A 47 10.62 18.70 1.35
CA ALA A 47 10.77 18.93 -0.10
C ALA A 47 9.41 19.18 -0.79
N ARG A 48 8.36 18.46 -0.40
CA ARG A 48 7.00 18.67 -0.94
C ARG A 48 6.42 20.00 -0.48
N GLY A 49 6.65 20.38 0.79
CA GLY A 49 6.20 21.67 1.30
C GLY A 49 6.89 22.83 0.57
N GLN A 50 8.18 22.69 0.24
CA GLN A 50 8.92 23.65 -0.58
C GLN A 50 8.39 23.75 -2.01
N GLN A 51 8.03 22.62 -2.63
CA GLN A 51 7.37 22.60 -3.94
C GLN A 51 6.02 23.35 -3.91
N LEU A 52 5.20 23.12 -2.87
CA LEU A 52 3.93 23.82 -2.70
C LEU A 52 4.14 25.34 -2.54
N LEU A 53 5.15 25.75 -1.77
CA LEU A 53 5.54 27.15 -1.60
C LEU A 53 5.99 27.81 -2.92
N SER A 54 6.70 27.06 -3.78
CA SER A 54 7.10 27.56 -5.10
C SER A 54 5.96 27.57 -6.13
N GLY A 55 4.78 27.03 -5.80
CA GLY A 55 3.64 26.91 -6.72
C GLY A 55 3.71 25.69 -7.63
N THR A 56 4.43 24.64 -7.22
CA THR A 56 4.49 23.34 -7.89
C THR A 56 3.65 22.32 -7.11
N PHE A 57 2.60 21.81 -7.73
CA PHE A 57 1.58 20.98 -7.09
C PHE A 57 1.67 19.53 -7.58
N ALA A 58 2.42 18.70 -6.87
CA ALA A 58 2.55 17.26 -7.13
C ALA A 58 1.52 16.46 -6.31
N LEU A 59 0.26 16.43 -6.76
CA LEU A 59 -0.86 15.78 -6.07
C LEU A 59 -1.51 14.68 -6.93
N GLY A 60 -1.88 13.57 -6.31
CA GLY A 60 -2.64 12.51 -6.99
C GLY A 60 -1.96 11.89 -8.21
N GLY A 61 -0.61 11.91 -8.25
CA GLY A 61 0.18 11.42 -9.40
C GLY A 61 0.27 12.39 -10.57
N SER A 62 -0.26 13.61 -10.44
CA SER A 62 -0.15 14.68 -11.43
C SER A 62 0.68 15.84 -10.88
N GLU A 63 1.33 16.59 -11.75
CA GLU A 63 2.06 17.82 -11.42
C GLU A 63 1.48 18.98 -12.19
N VAL A 64 1.27 20.10 -11.50
CA VAL A 64 0.82 21.36 -12.09
C VAL A 64 1.68 22.48 -11.55
N GLU A 65 2.20 23.33 -12.44
CA GLU A 65 2.89 24.56 -12.07
C GLU A 65 1.90 25.73 -12.15
N ALA A 66 1.68 26.40 -11.03
CA ALA A 66 0.74 27.52 -10.91
C ALA A 66 1.27 28.54 -9.88
N HIS A 67 2.36 29.22 -10.23
CA HIS A 67 3.03 30.19 -9.36
C HIS A 67 2.07 31.30 -8.89
N GLY A 68 2.04 31.53 -7.57
CA GLY A 68 1.23 32.58 -6.95
C GLY A 68 -0.29 32.34 -6.98
N GLN A 69 -0.75 31.18 -7.45
CA GLN A 69 -2.18 30.84 -7.46
C GLN A 69 -2.57 30.04 -6.21
N SER A 70 -3.84 30.16 -5.80
CA SER A 70 -4.39 29.29 -4.75
C SER A 70 -4.52 27.86 -5.28
N LEU A 71 -4.31 26.86 -4.42
CA LEU A 71 -4.58 25.45 -4.73
C LEU A 71 -5.98 25.25 -5.32
N TRP A 72 -6.94 26.05 -4.87
CA TRP A 72 -8.35 25.94 -5.26
C TRP A 72 -8.73 26.69 -6.53
N ASP A 73 -7.80 27.47 -7.11
CA ASP A 73 -7.97 28.11 -8.42
C ASP A 73 -7.47 27.23 -9.58
N ILE A 74 -6.70 26.18 -9.26
CA ILE A 74 -6.12 25.27 -10.24
C ILE A 74 -7.21 24.34 -10.79
N PRO A 75 -7.46 24.32 -12.10
CA PRO A 75 -8.32 23.31 -12.71
C PRO A 75 -7.69 21.92 -12.50
N PRO A 76 -8.37 20.97 -11.82
CA PRO A 76 -7.77 19.69 -11.51
C PRO A 76 -7.52 18.88 -12.80
N PRO A 77 -6.30 18.37 -13.04
CA PRO A 77 -5.98 17.58 -14.23
C PRO A 77 -6.73 16.23 -14.27
N GLY A 78 -7.21 15.76 -13.11
CA GLY A 78 -8.01 14.55 -13.01
C GLY A 78 -8.55 14.32 -11.60
N PRO A 79 -9.38 13.28 -11.40
CA PRO A 79 -10.06 13.02 -10.13
C PRO A 79 -9.09 12.71 -8.98
N LEU A 80 -7.97 12.04 -9.24
CA LEU A 80 -6.97 11.74 -8.20
C LEU A 80 -6.30 13.00 -7.65
N PHE A 81 -6.10 14.02 -8.48
CA PHE A 81 -5.58 15.31 -8.03
C PHE A 81 -6.59 16.01 -7.13
N GLU A 82 -7.86 16.05 -7.54
CA GLU A 82 -8.94 16.65 -6.74
C GLU A 82 -9.12 15.92 -5.40
N GLU A 83 -9.14 14.59 -5.40
CA GLU A 83 -9.22 13.77 -4.18
C GLU A 83 -8.02 14.03 -3.25
N ALA A 84 -6.79 14.10 -3.79
CA ALA A 84 -5.59 14.40 -3.03
C ALA A 84 -5.62 15.83 -2.44
N ALA A 85 -6.05 16.84 -3.19
CA ALA A 85 -6.21 18.21 -2.70
C ALA A 85 -7.24 18.28 -1.57
N GLN A 86 -8.39 17.61 -1.74
CA GLN A 86 -9.50 17.57 -0.78
C GLN A 86 -9.22 16.75 0.49
N SER A 87 -8.19 15.90 0.48
CA SER A 87 -7.74 15.10 1.64
C SER A 87 -6.98 15.91 2.69
N PHE A 88 -6.44 17.08 2.30
CA PHE A 88 -5.57 17.94 3.12
C PHE A 88 -4.26 17.27 3.55
N ALA A 89 -3.83 16.23 2.81
CA ALA A 89 -2.54 15.58 3.05
C ALA A 89 -1.35 16.56 3.01
N TRP A 90 -1.45 17.59 2.18
CA TRP A 90 -0.48 18.67 1.99
C TRP A 90 -0.24 19.53 3.24
N LEU A 91 -1.14 19.53 4.23
CA LEU A 91 -0.92 20.26 5.49
C LEU A 91 0.29 19.72 6.25
N ASP A 92 0.57 18.42 6.19
CA ASP A 92 1.76 17.89 6.85
C ASP A 92 3.04 18.41 6.21
N ASP A 93 3.06 18.45 4.88
CA ASP A 93 4.24 18.86 4.12
C ASP A 93 4.57 20.34 4.39
N LEU A 94 3.54 21.20 4.48
CA LEU A 94 3.70 22.59 4.92
C LEU A 94 4.12 22.69 6.39
N ALA A 95 3.51 21.90 7.29
CA ALA A 95 3.88 21.89 8.70
C ALA A 95 5.35 21.45 8.90
N ALA A 96 5.84 20.51 8.09
CA ALA A 96 7.22 20.03 8.14
C ALA A 96 8.24 21.11 7.74
N CYS A 97 7.87 22.10 6.93
CA CYS A 97 8.75 23.23 6.60
C CYS A 97 9.03 24.13 7.82
N GLY A 98 8.03 24.30 8.70
CA GLY A 98 8.17 25.02 9.97
C GLY A 98 8.34 26.54 9.88
N ASP A 99 8.39 27.14 8.68
CA ASP A 99 8.55 28.57 8.49
C ASP A 99 7.22 29.35 8.44
N ALA A 100 7.31 30.69 8.54
CA ALA A 100 6.14 31.56 8.55
C ALA A 100 5.39 31.60 7.20
N ALA A 101 6.08 31.37 6.08
CA ALA A 101 5.47 31.37 4.76
C ALA A 101 4.59 30.13 4.57
N ALA A 102 5.06 28.96 4.99
CA ALA A 102 4.30 27.71 4.98
C ALA A 102 3.05 27.80 5.86
N ARG A 103 3.17 28.42 7.06
CA ARG A 103 2.02 28.67 7.94
C ARG A 103 1.00 29.60 7.31
N ALA A 104 1.45 30.74 6.75
CA ALA A 104 0.57 31.68 6.08
C ALA A 104 -0.16 31.03 4.88
N LEU A 105 0.57 30.29 4.04
CA LEU A 105 -0.01 29.58 2.89
C LEU A 105 -1.06 28.56 3.31
N ALA A 106 -0.77 27.77 4.35
CA ALA A 106 -1.72 26.81 4.91
C ALA A 106 -3.00 27.51 5.40
N GLY A 107 -2.86 28.59 6.18
CA GLY A 107 -3.99 29.38 6.67
C GLY A 107 -4.83 29.96 5.53
N THR A 108 -4.19 30.53 4.50
CA THR A 108 -4.87 31.06 3.30
C THR A 108 -5.64 29.97 2.58
N TRP A 109 -5.03 28.82 2.27
CA TRP A 109 -5.72 27.74 1.57
C TRP A 109 -6.84 27.14 2.40
N VAL A 110 -6.69 26.97 3.71
CA VAL A 110 -7.78 26.49 4.57
C VAL A 110 -8.94 27.48 4.57
N SER A 111 -8.68 28.79 4.71
CA SER A 111 -9.70 29.84 4.71
C SER A 111 -10.45 29.91 3.36
N ASP A 112 -9.71 29.83 2.26
CA ASP A 112 -10.26 29.83 0.91
C ASP A 112 -11.14 28.59 0.68
N TRP A 113 -10.68 27.42 1.12
CA TRP A 113 -11.48 26.20 1.09
C TRP A 113 -12.78 26.32 1.90
N ILE A 114 -12.72 26.87 3.12
CA ILE A 114 -13.91 27.05 3.97
C ILE A 114 -14.93 27.96 3.28
N SER A 115 -14.45 29.01 2.62
CA SER A 115 -15.28 29.98 1.91
C SER A 115 -15.97 29.37 0.69
N ARG A 116 -15.25 28.57 -0.11
CA ARG A 116 -15.76 27.94 -1.34
C ARG A 116 -16.58 26.68 -1.07
N PHE A 117 -16.06 25.77 -0.25
CA PHE A 117 -16.52 24.39 -0.11
C PHE A 117 -17.03 24.05 1.28
N GLY A 118 -16.83 24.94 2.25
CA GLY A 118 -17.23 24.67 3.63
C GLY A 118 -18.69 24.27 3.73
N ARG A 119 -19.60 24.88 2.94
CA ARG A 119 -21.05 24.61 2.97
C ARG A 119 -21.54 23.46 2.06
N GLY A 120 -20.63 22.76 1.38
CA GLY A 120 -20.93 21.78 0.32
C GLY A 120 -21.22 22.43 -1.03
N PRO A 121 -21.13 21.72 -2.18
CA PRO A 121 -21.03 20.26 -2.37
C PRO A 121 -19.60 19.68 -2.12
N PHE A 122 -19.39 18.36 -2.24
CA PHE A 122 -18.11 17.62 -2.14
C PHE A 122 -17.68 16.99 -0.80
N TRP A 123 -18.59 16.41 -0.03
CA TRP A 123 -18.23 15.69 1.20
C TRP A 123 -18.41 14.17 1.07
N PRO A 124 -17.57 13.41 0.35
CA PRO A 124 -17.54 11.97 0.56
C PRO A 124 -17.10 11.70 2.02
N PRO A 125 -17.70 10.73 2.73
CA PRO A 125 -17.35 10.48 4.14
C PRO A 125 -15.86 10.22 4.35
N GLN A 126 -15.22 9.47 3.45
CA GLN A 126 -13.78 9.19 3.53
C GLN A 126 -12.93 10.46 3.50
N GLY A 127 -13.03 11.24 2.41
CA GLY A 127 -12.28 12.49 2.27
C GLY A 127 -12.62 13.52 3.34
N THR A 128 -13.86 13.50 3.85
CA THR A 128 -14.25 14.36 4.99
C THR A 128 -13.61 13.93 6.29
N GLY A 129 -13.47 12.63 6.54
CA GLY A 129 -12.73 12.10 7.69
C GLY A 129 -11.25 12.49 7.65
N GLN A 130 -10.59 12.25 6.51
CA GLN A 130 -9.18 12.61 6.30
C GLN A 130 -8.93 14.10 6.54
N ARG A 131 -9.73 14.96 5.90
CA ARG A 131 -9.63 16.41 6.05
C ARG A 131 -9.92 16.89 7.46
N LEU A 132 -10.99 16.40 8.09
CA LEU A 132 -11.34 16.76 9.46
C LEU A 132 -10.20 16.42 10.43
N LEU A 133 -9.65 15.21 10.32
CA LEU A 133 -8.54 14.77 11.18
C LEU A 133 -7.30 15.64 10.97
N ARG A 134 -6.94 15.97 9.72
CA ARG A 134 -5.81 16.86 9.42
C ARG A 134 -6.00 18.28 9.93
N MET A 135 -7.17 18.86 9.72
CA MET A 135 -7.45 20.22 10.20
C MET A 135 -7.47 20.29 11.73
N ILE A 136 -7.92 19.23 12.42
CA ILE A 136 -7.82 19.14 13.88
C ILE A 136 -6.35 19.00 14.28
N SER A 137 -5.61 18.05 13.72
CA SER A 137 -4.20 17.80 14.08
C SER A 137 -3.29 19.01 13.87
N HIS A 138 -3.58 19.85 12.88
CA HIS A 138 -2.84 21.09 12.60
C HIS A 138 -3.54 22.34 13.17
N GLY A 139 -4.51 22.17 14.07
CA GLY A 139 -5.31 23.26 14.62
C GLY A 139 -4.47 24.38 15.22
N GLN A 140 -3.44 24.03 16.00
CA GLN A 140 -2.53 25.02 16.61
C GLN A 140 -1.82 25.87 15.55
N MET A 141 -1.27 25.26 14.50
CA MET A 141 -0.63 25.96 13.38
C MET A 141 -1.62 26.88 12.65
N LEU A 142 -2.87 26.45 12.51
CA LEU A 142 -3.91 27.18 11.77
C LEU A 142 -4.53 28.33 12.56
N THR A 143 -4.45 28.31 13.89
CA THR A 143 -4.99 29.36 14.77
C THR A 143 -3.90 30.17 15.49
N GLU A 144 -2.62 29.92 15.20
CA GLU A 144 -1.52 30.62 15.86
C GLU A 144 -1.61 32.13 15.60
N GLY A 145 -1.58 32.93 16.67
CA GLY A 145 -1.67 34.38 16.60
C GLY A 145 -3.06 34.95 16.27
N GLN A 146 -4.09 34.09 16.14
CA GLN A 146 -5.45 34.52 15.87
C GLN A 146 -6.24 34.83 17.15
N MET A 147 -7.13 35.82 17.07
CA MET A 147 -8.14 36.08 18.10
C MET A 147 -9.31 35.09 18.00
N SER A 148 -10.14 34.98 19.05
CA SER A 148 -11.29 34.06 19.08
C SER A 148 -12.22 34.20 17.87
N ASP A 149 -12.51 35.45 17.47
CA ASP A 149 -13.42 35.75 16.35
C ASP A 149 -12.83 35.33 14.99
N GLU A 150 -11.50 35.36 14.85
CA GLU A 150 -10.79 34.99 13.62
C GLU A 150 -10.76 33.48 13.40
N SER A 151 -10.75 32.70 14.50
CA SER A 151 -10.79 31.23 14.46
C SER A 151 -12.23 30.67 14.30
N ALA A 152 -13.26 31.49 14.52
CA ALA A 152 -14.66 31.05 14.47
C ALA A 152 -15.10 30.39 13.14
N PRO A 153 -14.66 30.85 11.95
CA PRO A 153 -14.96 30.16 10.68
C PRO A 153 -14.37 28.74 10.61
N LEU A 154 -13.16 28.56 11.13
CA LEU A 154 -12.49 27.25 11.22
C LEU A 154 -13.28 26.32 12.13
N LEU A 155 -13.56 26.74 13.37
CA LEU A 155 -14.30 25.93 14.34
C LEU A 155 -15.68 25.54 13.82
N ARG A 156 -16.42 26.47 13.19
CA ARG A 156 -17.70 26.18 12.54
C ARG A 156 -17.57 25.15 11.41
N SER A 157 -16.50 25.22 10.62
CA SER A 157 -16.21 24.25 9.57
C SER A 157 -15.93 22.87 10.14
N LEU A 158 -15.08 22.77 11.17
CA LEU A 158 -14.77 21.52 11.86
C LEU A 158 -16.03 20.87 12.45
N SER A 159 -16.84 21.65 13.19
CA SER A 159 -18.09 21.16 13.76
C SER A 159 -19.05 20.65 12.69
N ARG A 160 -19.22 21.37 11.58
CA ARG A 160 -20.11 20.91 10.51
C ARG A 160 -19.63 19.60 9.89
N GLN A 161 -18.34 19.45 9.66
CA GLN A 161 -17.78 18.21 9.13
C GLN A 161 -17.98 17.04 10.10
N ALA A 162 -17.78 17.24 11.41
CA ALA A 162 -18.05 16.23 12.43
C ALA A 162 -19.54 15.81 12.44
N HIS A 163 -20.47 16.77 12.42
CA HIS A 163 -21.92 16.48 12.36
C HIS A 163 -22.34 15.76 11.07
N TYR A 164 -21.68 16.06 9.95
CA TYR A 164 -21.90 15.33 8.71
C TYR A 164 -21.46 13.86 8.85
N LEU A 165 -20.23 13.62 9.34
CA LEU A 165 -19.70 12.27 9.54
C LEU A 165 -20.57 11.46 10.50
N ALA A 166 -21.00 12.04 11.62
CA ALA A 166 -21.90 11.41 12.58
C ALA A 166 -23.18 10.84 11.93
N ARG A 167 -23.65 11.45 10.82
CA ARG A 167 -24.86 11.02 10.10
C ARG A 167 -24.57 10.12 8.91
N ARG A 168 -23.38 10.21 8.30
CA ARG A 168 -23.10 9.65 6.96
C ARG A 168 -21.94 8.69 6.89
N TRP A 169 -21.18 8.47 7.97
CA TRP A 169 -20.02 7.56 7.94
C TRP A 169 -20.33 6.17 7.35
N LYS A 170 -21.54 5.64 7.59
CA LYS A 170 -21.98 4.32 7.08
C LYS A 170 -22.04 4.23 5.55
N THR A 171 -22.09 5.35 4.83
CA THR A 171 -22.09 5.36 3.36
C THR A 171 -20.70 5.34 2.76
N ALA A 172 -19.65 5.43 3.57
CA ALA A 172 -18.32 5.07 3.12
C ALA A 172 -18.25 3.56 2.83
N PRO A 173 -17.41 3.13 1.87
CA PRO A 173 -17.10 1.71 1.70
C PRO A 173 -16.61 1.09 3.02
N PRO A 174 -16.97 -0.16 3.33
CA PRO A 174 -16.45 -0.88 4.51
C PRO A 174 -14.91 -0.90 4.56
N GLY A 175 -14.34 -1.05 5.75
CA GLY A 175 -12.88 -1.08 5.93
C GLY A 175 -12.28 0.27 6.30
N LEU A 176 -11.08 0.55 5.79
CA LEU A 176 -10.33 1.78 6.07
C LEU A 176 -11.18 3.06 5.91
N PRO A 177 -11.99 3.26 4.86
CA PRO A 177 -12.75 4.50 4.68
C PRO A 177 -13.72 4.83 5.82
N ARG A 178 -14.35 3.82 6.43
CA ARG A 178 -15.21 4.01 7.61
C ARG A 178 -14.40 4.27 8.86
N ILE A 179 -13.30 3.53 9.04
CA ILE A 179 -12.39 3.68 10.18
C ILE A 179 -11.79 5.10 10.19
N GLU A 180 -11.38 5.64 9.04
CA GLU A 180 -10.92 7.03 8.89
C GLU A 180 -11.98 8.04 9.35
N GLY A 181 -13.21 7.90 8.85
CA GLY A 181 -14.32 8.78 9.22
C GLY A 181 -14.67 8.71 10.71
N LEU A 182 -14.66 7.51 11.30
CA LEU A 182 -14.97 7.29 12.72
C LEU A 182 -13.84 7.75 13.64
N ALA A 183 -12.58 7.53 13.28
CA ALA A 183 -11.42 8.03 14.02
C ALA A 183 -11.39 9.57 14.02
N ALA A 184 -11.67 10.20 12.88
CA ALA A 184 -11.80 11.65 12.78
C ALA A 184 -12.95 12.19 13.65
N LEU A 185 -14.11 11.53 13.61
CA LEU A 185 -15.27 11.92 14.42
C LEU A 185 -15.02 11.75 15.93
N ALA A 186 -14.42 10.64 16.34
CA ALA A 186 -14.06 10.41 17.74
C ALA A 186 -13.05 11.46 18.22
N THR A 187 -12.02 11.74 17.41
CA THR A 187 -11.03 12.77 17.71
C THR A 187 -11.66 14.16 17.81
N ALA A 188 -12.59 14.50 16.91
CA ALA A 188 -13.35 15.75 16.96
C ALA A 188 -14.15 15.88 18.26
N GLY A 189 -14.88 14.83 18.67
CA GLY A 189 -15.62 14.85 19.92
C GLY A 189 -14.73 14.85 21.17
N LEU A 190 -13.46 14.45 21.07
CA LEU A 190 -12.51 14.47 22.19
C LEU A 190 -11.79 15.80 22.33
N LEU A 191 -11.51 16.50 21.22
CA LEU A 191 -10.63 17.66 21.19
C LEU A 191 -11.32 19.00 20.93
N LEU A 192 -12.58 19.02 20.46
CA LEU A 192 -13.31 20.25 20.20
C LEU A 192 -14.35 20.52 21.29
N ASP A 193 -14.20 21.64 21.99
CA ASP A 193 -15.10 22.07 23.06
C ASP A 193 -16.53 22.24 22.52
N GLY A 194 -17.52 21.66 23.17
CA GLY A 194 -18.93 21.70 22.77
C GLY A 194 -19.37 20.59 21.81
N LEU A 195 -18.48 19.67 21.42
CA LEU A 195 -18.79 18.48 20.61
C LEU A 195 -18.63 17.15 21.36
N GLU A 196 -18.52 17.18 22.69
CA GLU A 196 -18.19 16.03 23.54
C GLU A 196 -19.18 14.88 23.37
N ALA A 197 -20.46 15.20 23.11
CA ALA A 197 -21.52 14.23 22.88
C ALA A 197 -21.27 13.32 21.66
N LEU A 198 -20.39 13.72 20.73
CA LEU A 198 -20.03 12.91 19.55
C LEU A 198 -18.99 11.82 19.87
N SER A 199 -18.21 11.99 20.95
CA SER A 199 -17.04 11.13 21.25
C SER A 199 -17.43 9.66 21.52
N ALA A 200 -18.30 9.41 22.51
CA ALA A 200 -18.64 8.06 22.95
C ALA A 200 -19.33 7.23 21.86
N PRO A 201 -20.34 7.73 21.12
CA PRO A 201 -20.93 6.98 20.00
C PRO A 201 -19.93 6.68 18.88
N ALA A 202 -19.03 7.64 18.58
CA ALA A 202 -18.01 7.46 17.56
C ALA A 202 -16.96 6.42 17.97
N LEU A 203 -16.51 6.42 19.23
CA LEU A 203 -15.61 5.40 19.77
C LEU A 203 -16.22 4.00 19.73
N ALA A 204 -17.48 3.86 20.18
CA ALA A 204 -18.19 2.58 20.14
C ALA A 204 -18.32 2.07 18.70
N ALA A 205 -18.67 2.95 17.75
CA ALA A 205 -18.75 2.59 16.33
C ALA A 205 -17.38 2.25 15.73
N LEU A 206 -16.32 2.99 16.10
CA LEU A 206 -14.94 2.72 15.66
C LEU A 206 -14.49 1.34 16.11
N MET A 207 -14.77 0.96 17.37
CA MET A 207 -14.41 -0.35 17.92
C MET A 207 -15.17 -1.47 17.22
N ALA A 208 -16.47 -1.27 16.96
CA ALA A 208 -17.28 -2.25 16.25
C ALA A 208 -16.80 -2.45 14.80
N GLU A 209 -16.51 -1.37 14.07
CA GLU A 209 -15.99 -1.47 12.70
C GLU A 209 -14.58 -2.08 12.68
N ALA A 210 -13.67 -1.65 13.56
CA ALA A 210 -12.33 -2.20 13.63
C ALA A 210 -12.33 -3.70 13.97
N GLY A 211 -13.17 -4.14 14.91
CA GLY A 211 -13.34 -5.55 15.24
C GLY A 211 -14.03 -6.39 14.17
N ALA A 212 -14.78 -5.77 13.26
CA ALA A 212 -15.38 -6.44 12.10
C ALA A 212 -14.42 -6.54 10.91
N VAL A 213 -13.50 -5.58 10.78
CA VAL A 213 -12.52 -5.50 9.68
C VAL A 213 -11.29 -6.35 9.97
N VAL A 214 -10.86 -6.41 11.24
CA VAL A 214 -9.65 -7.11 11.68
C VAL A 214 -10.03 -8.42 12.37
N ASP A 215 -9.59 -9.54 11.81
CA ASP A 215 -9.88 -10.87 12.35
C ASP A 215 -9.05 -11.20 13.61
N SER A 216 -9.18 -12.43 14.11
CA SER A 216 -8.44 -12.89 15.30
C SER A 216 -6.93 -12.94 15.11
N GLU A 217 -6.47 -13.10 13.86
CA GLU A 217 -5.05 -13.20 13.49
C GLU A 217 -4.45 -11.83 13.11
N GLY A 218 -5.25 -10.75 13.19
CA GLY A 218 -4.82 -9.42 12.84
C GLY A 218 -4.82 -9.15 11.33
N ALA A 219 -5.49 -9.99 10.54
CA ALA A 219 -5.58 -9.84 9.10
C ALA A 219 -6.83 -9.04 8.69
N ILE A 220 -6.74 -8.43 7.50
CA ILE A 220 -7.83 -7.71 6.83
C ILE A 220 -8.11 -8.35 5.47
N ALA A 221 -9.35 -8.23 5.00
CA ALA A 221 -9.82 -8.90 3.79
C ALA A 221 -9.02 -8.52 2.53
N SER A 222 -8.55 -7.27 2.41
CA SER A 222 -7.75 -6.82 1.27
C SER A 222 -6.35 -7.41 1.21
N ARG A 223 -5.89 -8.00 2.31
CA ARG A 223 -4.53 -8.50 2.46
C ARG A 223 -3.47 -7.42 2.14
N ASN A 224 -3.81 -6.14 2.18
CA ASN A 224 -2.90 -5.03 1.89
C ASN A 224 -2.16 -4.60 3.18
N PRO A 225 -0.83 -4.79 3.29
CA PRO A 225 -0.09 -4.43 4.50
C PRO A 225 -0.13 -2.92 4.82
N GLU A 226 -0.14 -2.06 3.80
CA GLU A 226 -0.19 -0.60 3.97
C GLU A 226 -1.54 -0.14 4.53
N GLU A 227 -2.63 -0.72 4.05
CA GLU A 227 -3.98 -0.45 4.59
C GLU A 227 -4.09 -0.88 6.06
N LEU A 228 -3.51 -2.04 6.42
CA LEU A 228 -3.44 -2.47 7.80
C LEU A 228 -2.65 -1.48 8.68
N LEU A 229 -1.55 -0.93 8.16
CA LEU A 229 -0.78 0.11 8.85
C LEU A 229 -1.58 1.40 9.02
N ASP A 230 -2.37 1.81 8.02
CA ASP A 230 -3.24 2.98 8.12
C ASP A 230 -4.28 2.80 9.23
N ILE A 231 -4.97 1.65 9.27
CA ILE A 231 -5.91 1.31 10.36
C ILE A 231 -5.20 1.34 11.71
N PHE A 232 -4.05 0.67 11.83
CA PHE A 232 -3.29 0.60 13.06
C PHE A 232 -2.84 1.97 13.57
N THR A 233 -2.43 2.84 12.65
CA THR A 233 -2.02 4.22 12.95
C THR A 233 -3.19 5.01 13.55
N LEU A 234 -4.37 4.95 12.92
CA LEU A 234 -5.56 5.66 13.38
C LEU A 234 -6.01 5.19 14.77
N LEU A 235 -6.04 3.87 14.99
CA LEU A 235 -6.38 3.30 16.30
C LEU A 235 -5.37 3.73 17.38
N THR A 236 -4.08 3.72 17.05
CA THR A 236 -3.00 4.15 17.95
C THR A 236 -3.15 5.63 18.30
N TRP A 237 -3.49 6.50 17.35
CA TRP A 237 -3.71 7.91 17.63
C TRP A 237 -4.94 8.15 18.49
N VAL A 238 -6.07 7.49 18.23
CA VAL A 238 -7.25 7.61 19.08
C VAL A 238 -6.93 7.18 20.52
N ARG A 239 -6.16 6.10 20.70
CA ARG A 239 -5.65 5.66 22.00
C ARG A 239 -4.86 6.77 22.71
N MET A 240 -3.87 7.32 22.03
CA MET A 240 -2.99 8.35 22.59
C MET A 240 -3.79 9.61 22.95
N THR A 241 -4.75 10.02 22.11
CA THR A 241 -5.63 11.16 22.40
C THR A 241 -6.47 10.94 23.65
N LEU A 242 -6.96 9.72 23.89
CA LEU A 242 -7.66 9.39 25.14
C LEU A 242 -6.72 9.48 26.35
N GLU A 243 -5.50 8.96 26.23
CA GLU A 243 -4.50 8.99 27.31
C GLU A 243 -4.07 10.41 27.66
N ASP A 244 -3.80 11.26 26.66
CA ASP A 244 -3.38 12.65 26.83
C ASP A 244 -4.48 13.47 27.55
N LEU A 245 -5.75 13.12 27.34
CA LEU A 245 -6.90 13.71 28.02
C LEU A 245 -7.24 13.04 29.37
N GLY A 246 -6.45 12.06 29.83
CA GLY A 246 -6.72 11.31 31.06
C GLY A 246 -8.01 10.48 31.01
N ARG A 247 -8.50 10.13 29.82
CA ARG A 247 -9.70 9.32 29.62
C ARG A 247 -9.36 7.83 29.60
N ALA A 248 -10.32 7.01 30.05
CA ALA A 248 -10.17 5.56 29.98
C ALA A 248 -10.10 5.08 28.53
N VAL A 249 -9.10 4.24 28.22
CA VAL A 249 -8.95 3.61 26.90
C VAL A 249 -9.84 2.36 26.83
N PRO A 250 -10.73 2.24 25.83
CA PRO A 250 -11.53 1.03 25.67
C PRO A 250 -10.66 -0.23 25.41
N PRO A 251 -10.93 -1.36 26.10
CA PRO A 251 -10.10 -2.55 26.00
C PRO A 251 -10.06 -3.18 24.60
N GLU A 252 -11.12 -3.02 23.81
CA GLU A 252 -11.23 -3.52 22.43
C GLU A 252 -10.24 -2.83 21.49
N LEU A 253 -9.92 -1.56 21.76
CA LEU A 253 -8.92 -0.82 20.99
C LEU A 253 -7.52 -1.39 21.24
N THR A 254 -7.18 -1.64 22.51
CA THR A 254 -5.92 -2.30 22.89
C THR A 254 -5.85 -3.72 22.35
N THR A 255 -6.96 -4.47 22.40
CA THR A 255 -7.04 -5.84 21.90
C THR A 255 -6.83 -5.91 20.39
N THR A 256 -7.51 -5.04 19.63
CA THR A 256 -7.37 -4.97 18.17
C THR A 256 -5.95 -4.56 17.78
N ALA A 257 -5.38 -3.53 18.42
CA ALA A 257 -3.98 -3.15 18.20
C ALA A 257 -3.00 -4.31 18.53
N GLY A 258 -3.30 -5.08 19.57
CA GLY A 258 -2.55 -6.26 19.97
C GLY A 258 -2.52 -7.38 18.93
N ARG A 259 -3.57 -7.50 18.10
CA ARG A 259 -3.64 -8.45 16.96
C ARG A 259 -2.89 -7.93 15.74
N ILE A 260 -3.03 -6.63 15.43
CA ILE A 260 -2.43 -6.02 14.24
C ILE A 260 -0.90 -5.91 14.35
N ALA A 261 -0.37 -5.51 15.51
CA ALA A 261 1.05 -5.20 15.65
C ALA A 261 1.99 -6.40 15.34
N PRO A 262 1.69 -7.65 15.79
CA PRO A 262 2.42 -8.82 15.32
C PRO A 262 2.37 -9.00 13.80
N ALA A 263 1.19 -8.86 13.18
CA ALA A 263 1.02 -9.05 11.73
C ALA A 263 1.89 -8.06 10.95
N LEU A 264 1.85 -6.77 11.30
CA LEU A 264 2.71 -5.76 10.67
C LEU A 264 4.21 -6.04 10.86
N ARG A 265 4.64 -6.60 11.99
CA ARG A 265 6.04 -7.01 12.20
C ARG A 265 6.45 -8.18 11.31
N ALA A 266 5.53 -9.10 11.05
CA ALA A 266 5.75 -10.22 10.14
C ALA A 266 5.76 -9.79 8.67
N LEU A 267 5.12 -8.66 8.34
CA LEU A 267 5.06 -8.10 6.98
C LEU A 267 6.14 -7.05 6.73
N ARG A 268 7.00 -6.78 7.72
CA ARG A 268 8.11 -5.83 7.65
C ARG A 268 9.37 -6.52 7.13
N HIS A 269 9.95 -5.94 6.10
CA HIS A 269 11.27 -6.32 5.60
C HIS A 269 12.41 -5.86 6.53
N ALA A 270 13.63 -6.31 6.25
CA ALA A 270 14.82 -5.96 7.02
C ALA A 270 15.18 -4.46 6.95
N ASP A 271 14.72 -3.77 5.90
CA ASP A 271 14.87 -2.33 5.69
C ASP A 271 13.86 -1.48 6.49
N GLY A 272 12.92 -2.11 7.19
CA GLY A 272 11.89 -1.43 7.97
C GLY A 272 10.60 -1.13 7.19
N ASN A 273 10.58 -1.38 5.88
CA ASN A 273 9.43 -1.12 5.03
C ASN A 273 8.48 -2.33 4.96
N LEU A 274 7.25 -2.09 4.50
CA LEU A 274 6.26 -3.15 4.28
C LEU A 274 6.38 -3.76 2.88
N ALA A 275 5.96 -5.02 2.76
CA ALA A 275 5.78 -5.68 1.47
C ALA A 275 4.68 -5.01 0.61
N ARG A 276 4.88 -4.96 -0.72
CA ARG A 276 4.08 -4.17 -1.67
C ARG A 276 3.10 -5.03 -2.46
N PHE A 277 2.07 -5.54 -1.78
CA PHE A 277 1.06 -6.44 -2.36
C PHE A 277 -0.36 -5.85 -2.37
N HIS A 278 -1.19 -6.35 -3.30
CA HIS A 278 -2.64 -6.07 -3.39
C HIS A 278 -3.02 -4.58 -3.27
N GLY A 279 -2.36 -3.74 -4.08
CA GLY A 279 -2.58 -2.29 -4.09
C GLY A 279 -1.76 -1.50 -3.07
N GLY A 280 -1.06 -2.18 -2.15
CA GLY A 280 -0.17 -1.60 -1.16
C GLY A 280 1.15 -1.09 -1.72
N GLY A 281 1.64 0.00 -1.13
CA GLY A 281 3.02 0.46 -1.23
C GLY A 281 3.85 0.02 -0.02
N ARG A 282 5.06 0.56 0.08
CA ARG A 282 6.00 0.21 1.16
C ARG A 282 5.69 0.90 2.49
N GLY A 283 4.68 1.78 2.50
CA GLY A 283 4.45 2.76 3.55
C GLY A 283 5.38 3.97 3.44
N LEU A 284 5.08 5.02 4.22
CA LEU A 284 6.01 6.13 4.43
C LEU A 284 7.14 5.67 5.37
N GLU A 285 8.36 6.08 5.06
CA GLU A 285 9.54 5.74 5.86
C GLU A 285 9.34 6.16 7.33
N GLY A 286 9.72 5.28 8.26
CA GLY A 286 9.59 5.50 9.71
C GLY A 286 8.16 5.40 10.26
N ARG A 287 7.10 5.49 9.45
CA ARG A 287 5.71 5.46 9.92
C ARG A 287 5.35 4.15 10.62
N LEU A 288 5.81 3.01 10.08
CA LEU A 288 5.58 1.71 10.70
C LEU A 288 6.22 1.62 12.09
N ASP A 289 7.48 2.03 12.21
CA ASP A 289 8.21 1.98 13.47
C ASP A 289 7.61 2.95 14.51
N LEU A 290 7.21 4.15 14.07
CA LEU A 290 6.49 5.11 14.90
C LEU A 290 5.16 4.52 15.41
N ALA A 291 4.36 3.92 14.53
CA ALA A 291 3.08 3.30 14.91
C ALA A 291 3.28 2.13 15.88
N LEU A 292 4.25 1.24 15.60
CA LEU A 292 4.57 0.11 16.49
C LEU A 292 5.05 0.58 17.86
N THR A 293 5.87 1.62 17.90
CA THR A 293 6.38 2.19 19.16
C THR A 293 5.25 2.89 19.93
N GLY A 294 4.46 3.72 19.26
CA GLY A 294 3.32 4.43 19.82
C GLY A 294 2.22 3.51 20.34
N SER A 295 2.06 2.31 19.76
CA SER A 295 1.07 1.33 20.23
C SER A 295 1.40 0.71 21.59
N ARG A 296 2.68 0.73 22.00
CA ARG A 296 3.21 0.04 23.21
C ARG A 296 2.93 -1.47 23.27
N VAL A 297 2.51 -2.09 22.16
CA VAL A 297 2.31 -3.55 22.09
C VAL A 297 3.67 -4.23 22.15
N LYS A 298 3.91 -5.04 23.19
CA LYS A 298 5.17 -5.76 23.38
C LYS A 298 5.45 -6.71 22.19
N ARG A 299 6.73 -6.97 21.93
CA ARG A 299 7.13 -7.98 20.93
C ARG A 299 6.84 -9.37 21.51
N GLY A 300 6.06 -10.16 20.78
CA GLY A 300 5.87 -11.59 21.03
C GLY A 300 6.79 -12.45 20.15
N PRO A 301 6.55 -13.78 20.09
CA PRO A 301 7.23 -14.67 19.15
C PRO A 301 7.15 -14.16 17.71
N SER A 302 8.22 -14.39 16.94
CA SER A 302 8.23 -13.99 15.53
C SER A 302 7.25 -14.84 14.75
N MET A 303 6.23 -14.20 14.18
CA MET A 303 5.34 -14.87 13.24
C MET A 303 6.03 -15.00 11.88
N ILE A 304 5.95 -16.20 11.33
CA ILE A 304 6.49 -16.54 10.00
C ILE A 304 5.39 -16.59 8.93
N HIS A 305 4.14 -16.35 9.33
CA HIS A 305 2.99 -16.28 8.45
C HIS A 305 2.00 -15.24 8.98
N ALA A 306 1.50 -14.35 8.12
CA ALA A 306 0.47 -13.36 8.44
C ALA A 306 -0.26 -12.90 7.17
N MET A 307 -1.58 -12.68 7.23
CA MET A 307 -2.37 -12.15 6.10
C MET A 307 -2.24 -12.93 4.77
N GLY A 308 -1.91 -14.22 4.82
CA GLY A 308 -1.66 -15.03 3.64
C GLY A 308 -0.26 -14.85 3.04
N TYR A 309 0.66 -14.22 3.76
CA TYR A 309 2.08 -14.09 3.38
C TYR A 309 2.95 -14.93 4.30
N ALA A 310 3.95 -15.61 3.73
CA ALA A 310 5.01 -16.29 4.46
C ALA A 310 6.25 -15.39 4.54
N ARG A 311 6.94 -15.39 5.68
CA ARG A 311 8.21 -14.68 5.88
C ARG A 311 9.34 -15.66 6.13
N LEU A 312 10.41 -15.54 5.35
CA LEU A 312 11.71 -16.14 5.64
C LEU A 312 12.71 -15.05 6.04
N SER A 313 13.59 -15.35 6.98
CA SER A 313 14.66 -14.46 7.40
C SER A 313 15.92 -15.22 7.77
N GLY A 314 17.07 -14.71 7.32
CA GLY A 314 18.40 -15.21 7.66
C GLY A 314 19.38 -14.05 7.67
N GLY A 315 20.24 -13.96 8.68
CA GLY A 315 21.15 -12.83 8.89
C GLY A 315 20.49 -11.46 8.69
N ARG A 316 20.89 -10.75 7.63
CA ARG A 316 20.36 -9.41 7.25
C ARG A 316 19.34 -9.47 6.11
N THR A 317 19.02 -10.65 5.60
CA THR A 317 18.15 -10.85 4.45
C THR A 317 16.74 -11.23 4.91
N SER A 318 15.73 -10.65 4.27
CA SER A 318 14.34 -11.03 4.52
C SER A 318 13.59 -11.24 3.21
N LEU A 319 12.73 -12.26 3.20
CA LEU A 319 11.88 -12.64 2.09
C LEU A 319 10.42 -12.64 2.57
N ILE A 320 9.52 -12.08 1.75
CA ILE A 320 8.08 -12.16 1.96
C ILE A 320 7.45 -12.74 0.69
N VAL A 321 6.61 -13.77 0.85
CA VAL A 321 6.01 -14.53 -0.27
C VAL A 321 4.50 -14.57 -0.12
N ASP A 322 3.77 -14.23 -1.19
CA ASP A 322 2.31 -14.36 -1.27
C ASP A 322 1.93 -15.83 -1.42
N VAL A 323 1.34 -16.44 -0.38
CA VAL A 323 1.05 -17.89 -0.33
C VAL A 323 -0.45 -18.18 -0.19
N ALA A 324 -1.31 -17.21 -0.49
CA ALA A 324 -2.76 -17.38 -0.42
C ALA A 324 -3.46 -16.89 -1.70
N SER A 325 -4.70 -17.36 -1.89
CA SER A 325 -5.56 -16.93 -3.00
C SER A 325 -5.77 -15.41 -2.96
N PRO A 326 -5.83 -14.71 -4.11
CA PRO A 326 -6.08 -13.28 -4.13
C PRO A 326 -7.39 -12.89 -3.40
N PRO A 327 -7.46 -11.69 -2.80
CA PRO A 327 -8.68 -11.20 -2.14
C PRO A 327 -9.95 -11.27 -3.00
N ASP A 328 -11.11 -11.44 -2.37
CA ASP A 328 -12.45 -11.41 -2.99
C ASP A 328 -13.39 -10.39 -2.35
N GLY A 329 -14.65 -10.42 -2.81
CA GLY A 329 -15.74 -9.67 -2.23
C GLY A 329 -15.48 -8.18 -2.34
N ALA A 330 -15.53 -7.47 -1.21
CA ALA A 330 -15.31 -6.03 -1.20
C ALA A 330 -13.88 -5.60 -1.57
N ALA A 331 -12.90 -6.52 -1.53
CA ALA A 331 -11.48 -6.21 -1.79
C ALA A 331 -10.94 -6.72 -3.13
N GLU A 332 -11.80 -7.28 -3.98
CA GLU A 332 -11.40 -7.83 -5.29
C GLU A 332 -10.88 -6.76 -6.28
N SER A 333 -11.25 -5.49 -6.05
CA SER A 333 -10.87 -4.35 -6.89
C SER A 333 -9.38 -4.01 -6.77
N THR A 334 -8.78 -4.25 -5.61
CA THR A 334 -7.35 -4.03 -5.35
C THR A 334 -6.55 -5.33 -5.36
N ALA A 335 -7.19 -6.48 -5.56
CA ALA A 335 -6.53 -7.78 -5.64
C ALA A 335 -5.59 -7.88 -6.86
N HIS A 336 -4.48 -8.60 -6.69
CA HIS A 336 -3.48 -8.84 -7.73
C HIS A 336 -3.38 -10.34 -8.02
N ALA A 337 -3.01 -10.71 -9.24
CA ALA A 337 -2.66 -12.07 -9.63
C ALA A 337 -1.22 -12.43 -9.21
N SER A 338 -0.88 -12.14 -7.94
CA SER A 338 0.47 -12.20 -7.35
C SER A 338 0.79 -13.50 -6.62
N THR A 339 -0.08 -14.51 -6.67
CA THR A 339 0.14 -15.76 -5.93
C THR A 339 1.52 -16.37 -6.22
N LEU A 340 2.25 -16.70 -5.16
CA LEU A 340 3.66 -17.14 -5.10
C LEU A 340 4.71 -16.10 -5.47
N ALA A 341 4.34 -14.85 -5.69
CA ALA A 341 5.29 -13.77 -5.85
C ALA A 341 6.07 -13.51 -4.57
N LEU A 342 7.35 -13.16 -4.74
CA LEU A 342 8.26 -12.87 -3.65
C LEU A 342 8.82 -11.45 -3.74
N GLU A 343 9.08 -10.87 -2.58
CA GLU A 343 9.92 -9.68 -2.41
C GLU A 343 11.09 -10.01 -1.47
N MET A 344 12.28 -9.50 -1.79
CA MET A 344 13.52 -9.77 -1.07
C MET A 344 14.28 -8.47 -0.81
N THR A 345 14.70 -8.30 0.44
CA THR A 345 15.60 -7.23 0.86
C THR A 345 16.86 -7.83 1.48
N SER A 346 18.02 -7.20 1.23
CA SER A 346 19.23 -7.44 2.00
C SER A 346 19.60 -6.18 2.76
N ALA A 347 19.63 -6.29 4.08
CA ALA A 347 19.79 -5.15 4.97
C ALA A 347 18.77 -4.04 4.66
N ARG A 348 19.26 -2.84 4.33
CA ARG A 348 18.46 -1.66 4.00
C ARG A 348 18.11 -1.56 2.50
N ARG A 349 18.52 -2.53 1.68
CA ARG A 349 18.40 -2.44 0.22
C ARG A 349 17.42 -3.48 -0.32
N SER A 350 16.37 -3.02 -1.00
CA SER A 350 15.50 -3.88 -1.77
C SER A 350 16.24 -4.44 -2.99
N LEU A 351 16.10 -5.74 -3.23
CA LEU A 351 16.75 -6.45 -4.32
C LEU A 351 15.70 -6.93 -5.33
N ILE A 352 14.86 -7.88 -4.92
CA ILE A 352 13.75 -8.40 -5.72
C ILE A 352 12.46 -7.77 -5.22
N VAL A 353 11.65 -7.24 -6.13
CA VAL A 353 10.38 -6.56 -5.84
C VAL A 353 9.30 -7.04 -6.81
N SER A 354 8.07 -6.56 -6.65
CA SER A 354 7.09 -6.51 -7.75
C SER A 354 6.99 -5.10 -8.35
N CYS A 355 6.35 -4.96 -9.52
CA CYS A 355 6.17 -3.64 -10.16
C CYS A 355 5.44 -2.68 -9.22
N GLY A 356 4.35 -3.13 -8.58
CA GLY A 356 3.52 -2.35 -7.65
C GLY A 356 2.11 -2.10 -8.17
N SER A 357 1.32 -1.34 -7.41
CA SER A 357 -0.13 -1.16 -7.63
C SER A 357 -0.50 -0.54 -8.99
N GLY A 358 0.32 0.36 -9.51
CA GLY A 358 0.01 1.14 -10.72
C GLY A 358 -1.13 2.15 -10.60
N ALA A 359 -1.95 2.10 -9.53
CA ALA A 359 -3.11 2.98 -9.35
C ALA A 359 -2.83 4.48 -9.50
N PRO A 360 -1.73 5.03 -8.92
CA PRO A 360 -1.43 6.46 -9.05
C PRO A 360 -1.06 6.91 -10.47
N PHE A 361 -0.73 5.97 -11.37
CA PHE A 361 -0.30 6.26 -12.73
C PHE A 361 -1.44 6.10 -13.75
N GLY A 362 -2.68 5.90 -13.29
CA GLY A 362 -3.86 5.77 -14.13
C GLY A 362 -4.35 4.32 -14.32
N PRO A 363 -5.52 4.16 -14.96
CA PRO A 363 -6.25 2.89 -15.02
C PRO A 363 -5.50 1.78 -15.77
N ASP A 364 -4.73 2.12 -16.81
CA ASP A 364 -3.98 1.14 -17.59
C ASP A 364 -2.81 0.58 -16.77
N TRP A 365 -2.06 1.44 -16.09
CA TRP A 365 -1.01 1.04 -15.16
C TRP A 365 -1.57 0.24 -13.99
N HIS A 366 -2.73 0.64 -13.46
CA HIS A 366 -3.40 -0.10 -12.41
C HIS A 366 -3.76 -1.53 -12.83
N ARG A 367 -4.33 -1.69 -14.03
CA ARG A 367 -4.65 -3.00 -14.60
C ARG A 367 -3.38 -3.82 -14.84
N ALA A 368 -2.34 -3.23 -15.43
CA ALA A 368 -1.09 -3.91 -15.72
C ALA A 368 -0.37 -4.37 -14.45
N GLY A 369 -0.31 -3.52 -13.41
CA GLY A 369 0.32 -3.82 -12.13
C GLY A 369 -0.32 -4.99 -11.37
N ARG A 370 -1.57 -5.34 -11.70
CA ARG A 370 -2.34 -6.45 -11.11
C ARG A 370 -2.16 -7.79 -11.83
N ALA A 371 -1.53 -7.81 -13.00
CA ALA A 371 -1.29 -9.03 -13.77
C ALA A 371 -0.08 -9.82 -13.24
N THR A 372 -0.07 -11.14 -13.43
CA THR A 372 1.02 -12.01 -12.94
C THR A 372 2.40 -11.62 -13.51
N ALA A 373 2.44 -11.08 -14.73
CA ALA A 373 3.68 -10.62 -15.37
C ALA A 373 4.31 -9.37 -14.71
N SER A 374 3.62 -8.73 -13.77
CA SER A 374 4.11 -7.59 -12.98
C SER A 374 4.64 -8.02 -11.60
N HIS A 375 4.77 -9.33 -11.38
CA HIS A 375 5.14 -9.93 -10.12
C HIS A 375 6.31 -10.91 -10.26
N SER A 376 7.13 -11.01 -9.21
CA SER A 376 8.30 -11.88 -9.19
C SER A 376 7.94 -13.34 -8.92
N THR A 377 7.34 -13.99 -9.90
CA THR A 377 6.81 -15.36 -9.86
C THR A 377 6.87 -16.04 -11.24
N LEU A 378 6.36 -17.26 -11.32
CA LEU A 378 6.17 -17.99 -12.58
C LEU A 378 5.00 -17.40 -13.38
N VAL A 379 5.20 -17.29 -14.70
CA VAL A 379 4.22 -16.79 -15.65
C VAL A 379 4.07 -17.80 -16.80
N VAL A 380 2.84 -18.24 -17.06
CA VAL A 380 2.48 -18.85 -18.36
C VAL A 380 2.24 -17.69 -19.33
N GLU A 381 3.00 -17.63 -20.43
CA GLU A 381 2.98 -16.46 -21.31
C GLU A 381 1.57 -16.21 -21.87
N GLY A 382 1.10 -14.96 -21.78
CA GLY A 382 -0.25 -14.56 -22.17
C GLY A 382 -1.36 -14.85 -21.14
N PHE A 383 -1.07 -15.53 -20.02
CA PHE A 383 -2.11 -15.92 -19.05
C PHE A 383 -1.71 -15.64 -17.60
N SER A 384 -2.43 -14.72 -16.96
CA SER A 384 -2.32 -14.52 -15.50
C SER A 384 -2.89 -15.71 -14.72
N SER A 385 -2.27 -15.99 -13.57
CA SER A 385 -2.69 -17.03 -12.61
C SER A 385 -4.07 -16.75 -12.03
N SER A 386 -4.47 -15.48 -11.97
CA SER A 386 -5.83 -15.02 -11.69
C SER A 386 -6.27 -14.01 -12.76
N ARG A 387 -7.51 -14.09 -13.23
CA ARG A 387 -7.99 -13.35 -14.41
C ARG A 387 -9.14 -12.41 -14.08
N PHE A 388 -9.16 -11.27 -14.79
CA PHE A 388 -10.25 -10.31 -14.71
C PHE A 388 -11.55 -10.88 -15.30
N GLY A 389 -12.64 -10.66 -14.57
CA GLY A 389 -14.00 -10.81 -15.06
C GLY A 389 -14.56 -9.49 -15.59
N LYS A 390 -15.89 -9.38 -15.56
CA LYS A 390 -16.58 -8.11 -15.85
C LYS A 390 -16.26 -7.09 -14.76
N GLY A 391 -15.91 -5.86 -15.14
CA GLY A 391 -15.70 -4.76 -14.17
C GLY A 391 -14.30 -4.64 -13.56
N GLN A 392 -13.26 -5.24 -14.16
CA GLN A 392 -11.86 -5.22 -13.66
C GLN A 392 -11.66 -5.90 -12.29
N THR A 393 -12.52 -6.84 -11.91
CA THR A 393 -12.38 -7.63 -10.68
C THR A 393 -11.84 -9.02 -10.98
N LEU A 394 -11.07 -9.63 -10.07
CA LEU A 394 -10.49 -10.96 -10.31
C LEU A 394 -11.55 -12.04 -10.03
N SER A 395 -12.25 -12.50 -11.07
CA SER A 395 -13.33 -13.49 -10.94
C SER A 395 -12.84 -14.94 -11.00
N ASP A 396 -11.70 -15.18 -11.65
CA ASP A 396 -11.12 -16.52 -11.81
C ASP A 396 -9.78 -16.53 -11.09
N ARG A 397 -9.81 -16.86 -9.80
CA ARG A 397 -8.68 -16.72 -8.87
C ARG A 397 -7.91 -18.04 -8.74
N ALA A 398 -6.60 -17.93 -8.60
CA ALA A 398 -5.74 -19.05 -8.26
C ALA A 398 -6.12 -19.60 -6.88
N ALA A 399 -6.44 -20.89 -6.82
CA ALA A 399 -6.61 -21.61 -5.56
C ALA A 399 -5.24 -22.09 -5.07
N THR A 400 -4.89 -21.77 -3.83
CA THR A 400 -3.62 -22.15 -3.21
C THR A 400 -3.67 -23.49 -2.50
N LEU A 401 -2.52 -24.15 -2.45
CA LEU A 401 -2.26 -25.26 -1.54
C LEU A 401 -1.78 -24.71 -0.18
N PRO A 402 -2.08 -25.39 0.94
CA PRO A 402 -1.55 -25.01 2.23
C PRO A 402 -0.02 -24.92 2.22
N PRO A 403 0.58 -23.77 2.59
CA PRO A 403 2.03 -23.64 2.61
C PRO A 403 2.63 -24.49 3.72
N ARG A 404 3.83 -25.03 3.49
CA ARG A 404 4.63 -25.74 4.49
C ARG A 404 5.90 -24.94 4.77
N LEU A 405 6.08 -24.54 6.03
CA LEU A 405 7.27 -23.84 6.48
C LEU A 405 8.08 -24.76 7.39
N PHE A 406 9.40 -24.79 7.16
CA PHE A 406 10.35 -25.57 7.94
C PHE A 406 11.43 -24.64 8.46
N GLN A 407 11.85 -24.85 9.71
CA GLN A 407 12.98 -24.17 10.33
C GLN A 407 14.00 -25.23 10.75
N SER A 408 15.25 -25.07 10.31
CA SER A 408 16.36 -25.93 10.68
C SER A 408 17.54 -25.09 11.17
N VAL A 409 18.63 -25.75 11.57
CA VAL A 409 19.90 -25.07 11.89
C VAL A 409 20.49 -24.41 10.65
N ASP A 410 20.28 -25.02 9.48
CA ASP A 410 20.86 -24.57 8.21
C ASP A 410 20.09 -23.40 7.58
N GLY A 411 18.84 -23.15 7.99
CA GLY A 411 18.04 -22.06 7.47
C GLY A 411 16.53 -22.24 7.62
N GLN A 412 15.79 -21.60 6.72
CA GLN A 412 14.33 -21.69 6.65
C GLN A 412 13.89 -22.08 5.24
N SER A 413 12.92 -22.99 5.16
CA SER A 413 12.37 -23.47 3.89
C SER A 413 10.86 -23.23 3.79
N LEU A 414 10.38 -22.93 2.59
CA LEU A 414 8.97 -22.75 2.25
C LEU A 414 8.63 -23.59 1.03
N ILE A 415 7.56 -24.38 1.11
CA ILE A 415 6.94 -25.04 -0.03
C ILE A 415 5.50 -24.54 -0.15
N SER A 416 5.14 -23.98 -1.31
CA SER A 416 3.77 -23.51 -1.58
C SER A 416 3.39 -23.73 -3.05
N GLY A 417 2.10 -23.63 -3.36
CA GLY A 417 1.57 -24.02 -4.66
C GLY A 417 0.23 -23.37 -4.98
N HIS A 418 -0.10 -23.26 -6.27
CA HIS A 418 -1.44 -22.86 -6.71
C HIS A 418 -1.85 -23.48 -8.06
N SER A 419 -3.15 -23.56 -8.30
CA SER A 419 -3.76 -24.19 -9.49
C SER A 419 -4.41 -23.18 -10.45
N GLY A 420 -3.81 -21.98 -10.56
CA GLY A 420 -4.38 -20.85 -11.33
C GLY A 420 -4.59 -21.09 -12.84
N TRP A 421 -3.90 -22.10 -13.39
CA TRP A 421 -4.00 -22.52 -14.78
C TRP A 421 -4.61 -23.92 -14.95
N ALA A 422 -5.18 -24.52 -13.90
CA ALA A 422 -5.75 -25.86 -13.98
C ALA A 422 -6.89 -25.95 -15.00
N ARG A 423 -7.80 -24.97 -15.02
CA ARG A 423 -8.92 -24.93 -15.98
C ARG A 423 -8.46 -24.64 -17.41
N SER A 424 -7.55 -23.69 -17.60
CA SER A 424 -7.13 -23.23 -18.93
C SER A 424 -6.13 -24.19 -19.58
N HIS A 425 -5.13 -24.66 -18.83
CA HIS A 425 -3.99 -25.43 -19.34
C HIS A 425 -3.80 -26.79 -18.67
N GLY A 426 -4.54 -27.11 -17.60
CA GLY A 426 -4.28 -28.33 -16.82
C GLY A 426 -3.02 -28.21 -15.96
N LEU A 427 -2.63 -27.00 -15.55
CA LEU A 427 -1.35 -26.76 -14.88
C LEU A 427 -1.49 -26.26 -13.44
N GLN A 428 -0.60 -26.77 -12.60
CA GLN A 428 -0.35 -26.30 -11.24
C GLN A 428 1.12 -25.86 -11.12
N HIS A 429 1.34 -24.78 -10.39
CA HIS A 429 2.67 -24.27 -10.05
C HIS A 429 2.97 -24.59 -8.60
N LEU A 430 4.15 -25.17 -8.35
CA LEU A 430 4.75 -25.37 -7.02
C LEU A 430 6.06 -24.60 -6.95
N ARG A 431 6.30 -23.95 -5.81
CA ARG A 431 7.53 -23.22 -5.51
C ARG A 431 8.10 -23.72 -4.19
N ALA A 432 9.34 -24.17 -4.21
CA ALA A 432 10.17 -24.45 -3.04
C ALA A 432 11.26 -23.37 -2.92
N LEU A 433 11.46 -22.85 -1.72
CA LEU A 433 12.44 -21.81 -1.41
C LEU A 433 13.19 -22.18 -0.15
N GLU A 434 14.51 -22.02 -0.14
CA GLU A 434 15.38 -22.24 1.02
C GLU A 434 16.31 -21.06 1.21
N LEU A 435 16.20 -20.40 2.36
CA LEU A 435 17.07 -19.29 2.75
C LEU A 435 18.04 -19.77 3.83
N SER A 436 19.34 -19.64 3.56
CA SER A 436 20.39 -20.00 4.52
C SER A 436 20.27 -19.18 5.81
N GLN A 437 20.71 -19.76 6.93
CA GLN A 437 20.66 -19.11 8.25
C GLN A 437 21.35 -17.73 8.29
N ASP A 438 22.47 -17.58 7.57
CA ASP A 438 23.21 -16.33 7.44
C ASP A 438 22.61 -15.35 6.42
N GLY A 439 21.59 -15.79 5.68
CA GLY A 439 20.90 -15.03 4.64
C GLY A 439 21.76 -14.70 3.43
N ARG A 440 22.83 -15.46 3.16
CA ARG A 440 23.73 -15.25 2.02
C ARG A 440 23.33 -16.04 0.79
N VAL A 441 22.50 -17.06 0.92
CA VAL A 441 22.07 -17.92 -0.19
C VAL A 441 20.56 -18.14 -0.12
N LEU A 442 19.88 -17.84 -1.23
CA LEU A 442 18.50 -18.22 -1.50
C LEU A 442 18.49 -19.23 -2.65
N VAL A 443 18.03 -20.44 -2.38
CA VAL A 443 17.79 -21.46 -3.41
C VAL A 443 16.30 -21.51 -3.70
N GLY A 444 15.95 -21.63 -4.98
CA GLY A 444 14.57 -21.77 -5.41
C GLY A 444 14.41 -22.86 -6.46
N GLN A 445 13.27 -23.53 -6.41
CA GLN A 445 12.86 -24.53 -7.39
C GLN A 445 11.39 -24.32 -7.70
N ASP A 446 11.09 -24.08 -8.97
CA ASP A 446 9.74 -23.88 -9.47
C ASP A 446 9.36 -25.02 -10.40
N THR A 447 8.29 -25.75 -10.06
CA THR A 447 7.75 -26.84 -10.88
C THR A 447 6.39 -26.45 -11.44
N LEU A 448 6.23 -26.55 -12.76
CA LEU A 448 4.97 -26.35 -13.47
C LEU A 448 4.53 -27.69 -14.07
N GLY A 449 3.34 -28.18 -13.73
CA GLY A 449 2.88 -29.46 -14.29
C GLY A 449 1.48 -29.87 -13.88
N ALA A 450 0.99 -30.93 -14.51
CA ALA A 450 -0.29 -31.55 -14.19
C ALA A 450 -0.16 -32.51 -12.99
N ARG A 451 -1.03 -32.37 -11.99
CA ARG A 451 -0.94 -33.15 -10.72
C ARG A 451 -1.99 -34.24 -10.57
N ASP A 452 -3.01 -34.26 -11.43
CA ASP A 452 -4.06 -35.27 -11.43
C ASP A 452 -4.46 -35.67 -12.87
N ALA A 453 -5.32 -36.68 -13.00
CA ALA A 453 -5.74 -37.20 -14.31
C ALA A 453 -6.52 -36.18 -15.15
N ALA A 454 -7.32 -35.31 -14.52
CA ALA A 454 -8.12 -34.30 -15.22
C ALA A 454 -7.22 -33.18 -15.78
N MET A 455 -6.25 -32.73 -14.98
CA MET A 455 -5.20 -31.81 -15.39
C MET A 455 -4.37 -32.39 -16.52
N LYS A 456 -3.97 -33.67 -16.44
CA LYS A 456 -3.22 -34.35 -17.51
C LYS A 456 -4.00 -34.39 -18.81
N ALA A 457 -5.28 -34.79 -18.76
CA ALA A 457 -6.13 -34.81 -19.95
C ALA A 457 -6.26 -33.41 -20.59
N ARG A 458 -6.42 -32.37 -19.77
CA ARG A 458 -6.47 -30.98 -20.26
C ARG A 458 -5.14 -30.53 -20.87
N LEU A 459 -4.02 -30.85 -20.22
CA LEU A 459 -2.69 -30.50 -20.70
C LEU A 459 -2.38 -31.19 -22.03
N SER A 460 -2.70 -32.49 -22.17
CA SER A 460 -2.53 -33.22 -23.44
C SER A 460 -3.29 -32.55 -24.59
N GLN A 461 -4.51 -32.07 -24.35
CA GLN A 461 -5.27 -31.31 -25.36
C GLN A 461 -4.54 -30.02 -25.73
N VAL A 462 -4.04 -29.26 -24.76
CA VAL A 462 -3.37 -27.98 -25.04
C VAL A 462 -2.03 -28.20 -25.77
N LEU A 463 -1.24 -29.18 -25.35
CA LEU A 463 0.02 -29.54 -26.03
C LEU A 463 -0.21 -30.01 -27.47
N ALA A 464 -1.27 -30.78 -27.73
CA ALA A 464 -1.63 -31.17 -29.09
C ALA A 464 -1.93 -29.97 -30.00
N HIS A 465 -2.47 -28.87 -29.46
CA HIS A 465 -2.68 -27.64 -30.21
C HIS A 465 -1.42 -26.78 -30.33
N ALA A 466 -0.54 -26.80 -29.32
CA ALA A 466 0.70 -26.03 -29.32
C ALA A 466 1.78 -26.63 -30.24
N GLY A 467 1.72 -27.94 -30.51
CA GLY A 467 2.69 -28.65 -31.33
C GLY A 467 4.07 -28.75 -30.67
N GLU A 468 5.13 -28.82 -31.48
CA GLU A 468 6.51 -28.98 -31.01
C GLU A 468 7.01 -27.78 -30.18
N GLY A 469 6.37 -26.62 -30.29
CA GLY A 469 6.72 -25.41 -29.54
C GLY A 469 6.40 -25.50 -28.05
N GLY A 470 5.49 -26.39 -27.64
CA GLY A 470 5.05 -26.50 -26.24
C GLY A 470 4.35 -25.25 -25.70
N ILE A 471 4.14 -25.22 -24.38
CA ILE A 471 3.54 -24.06 -23.70
C ILE A 471 4.68 -23.19 -23.12
N PRO A 472 4.83 -21.93 -23.58
CA PRO A 472 5.88 -21.05 -23.08
C PRO A 472 5.56 -20.54 -21.67
N PHE A 473 6.57 -20.62 -20.81
CA PHE A 473 6.51 -20.07 -19.46
C PHE A 473 7.84 -19.46 -19.04
N SER A 474 7.82 -18.59 -18.04
CA SER A 474 9.03 -17.98 -17.49
C SER A 474 8.93 -17.71 -15.99
N LEU A 475 10.06 -17.78 -15.29
CA LEU A 475 10.23 -17.12 -14.00
C LEU A 475 10.66 -15.68 -14.24
N ARG A 476 10.01 -14.75 -13.56
CA ARG A 476 10.37 -13.33 -13.59
C ARG A 476 10.82 -12.89 -12.20
N PHE A 477 11.86 -12.08 -12.15
CA PHE A 477 12.33 -11.42 -10.93
C PHE A 477 12.55 -9.94 -11.25
N HIS A 478 11.59 -9.09 -10.90
CA HIS A 478 11.71 -7.65 -11.08
C HIS A 478 12.68 -7.09 -10.05
N LEU A 479 13.64 -6.30 -10.53
CA LEU A 479 14.68 -5.73 -9.69
C LEU A 479 14.27 -4.33 -9.22
N HIS A 480 14.64 -3.99 -7.99
CA HIS A 480 14.50 -2.62 -7.52
C HIS A 480 15.34 -1.68 -8.42
N PRO A 481 14.89 -0.45 -8.74
CA PRO A 481 15.61 0.42 -9.70
C PRO A 481 17.01 0.86 -9.26
N ASP A 482 17.36 0.65 -7.99
CA ASP A 482 18.68 0.96 -7.44
C ASP A 482 19.67 -0.23 -7.51
N VAL A 483 19.27 -1.33 -8.16
CA VAL A 483 20.12 -2.49 -8.43
C VAL A 483 20.76 -2.34 -9.82
N ASP A 484 22.10 -2.30 -9.89
CA ASP A 484 22.81 -2.42 -11.17
C ASP A 484 22.94 -3.90 -11.52
N ALA A 485 22.33 -4.30 -12.63
CA ALA A 485 22.25 -5.70 -13.06
C ALA A 485 22.91 -5.91 -14.41
N ARG A 486 23.74 -6.94 -14.53
CA ARG A 486 24.45 -7.27 -15.77
C ARG A 486 24.46 -8.77 -16.01
N LEU A 487 24.28 -9.16 -17.27
CA LEU A 487 24.55 -10.53 -17.69
C LEU A 487 26.05 -10.79 -17.58
N ASP A 488 26.39 -11.92 -17.00
CA ASP A 488 27.77 -12.34 -16.73
C ASP A 488 27.99 -13.77 -17.22
N MET A 489 29.24 -14.22 -17.24
CA MET A 489 29.62 -15.61 -17.55
C MET A 489 29.05 -16.12 -18.88
N GLY A 490 29.06 -15.28 -19.92
CA GLY A 490 28.52 -15.63 -21.24
C GLY A 490 27.01 -15.84 -21.27
N GLY A 491 26.26 -15.27 -20.30
CA GLY A 491 24.80 -15.38 -20.21
C GLY A 491 24.30 -16.47 -19.25
N ALA A 492 25.20 -17.14 -18.52
CA ALA A 492 24.85 -18.19 -17.55
C ALA A 492 24.52 -17.64 -16.14
N ALA A 493 24.78 -16.35 -15.88
CA ALA A 493 24.51 -15.72 -14.60
C ALA A 493 24.10 -14.24 -14.76
N VAL A 494 23.42 -13.69 -13.74
CA VAL A 494 23.22 -12.24 -13.60
C VAL A 494 23.89 -11.76 -12.33
N SER A 495 24.82 -10.81 -12.48
CA SER A 495 25.47 -10.13 -11.36
C SER A 495 24.64 -8.89 -11.00
N LEU A 496 24.31 -8.75 -9.71
CA LEU A 496 23.46 -7.70 -9.14
C LEU A 496 24.26 -6.93 -8.09
N VAL A 497 24.55 -5.67 -8.36
CA VAL A 497 25.29 -4.78 -7.45
C VAL A 497 24.31 -3.84 -6.76
N LEU A 498 24.28 -3.89 -5.44
CA LEU A 498 23.50 -2.98 -4.60
C LEU A 498 24.28 -1.69 -4.34
N ARG A 499 23.58 -0.58 -4.07
CA ARG A 499 24.21 0.68 -3.63
C ARG A 499 25.08 0.53 -2.38
N SER A 500 24.77 -0.46 -1.52
CA SER A 500 25.61 -0.81 -0.37
C SER A 500 26.99 -1.36 -0.78
N GLY A 501 27.21 -1.74 -2.05
CA GLY A 501 28.39 -2.47 -2.51
C GLY A 501 28.26 -3.99 -2.39
N GLU A 502 27.15 -4.51 -1.84
CA GLU A 502 26.89 -5.95 -1.83
C GLU A 502 26.65 -6.47 -3.26
N ILE A 503 27.28 -7.60 -3.60
CA ILE A 503 27.12 -8.25 -4.90
C ILE A 503 26.38 -9.58 -4.71
N TRP A 504 25.27 -9.73 -5.42
CA TRP A 504 24.51 -10.96 -5.52
C TRP A 504 24.64 -11.54 -6.93
N VAL A 505 24.73 -12.86 -7.03
CA VAL A 505 24.83 -13.57 -8.31
C VAL A 505 23.65 -14.52 -8.43
N PHE A 506 22.84 -14.31 -9.47
CA PHE A 506 21.76 -15.20 -9.87
C PHE A 506 22.29 -16.25 -10.86
N ARG A 507 22.01 -17.53 -10.60
CA ARG A 507 22.36 -18.67 -11.46
C ARG A 507 21.16 -19.61 -11.59
N HIS A 508 21.19 -20.46 -12.60
CA HIS A 508 20.20 -21.52 -12.79
C HIS A 508 20.87 -22.84 -13.18
N ASP A 509 20.08 -23.92 -13.19
CA ASP A 509 20.49 -25.31 -13.46
C ASP A 509 20.80 -25.65 -14.93
N GLY A 510 20.79 -24.67 -15.83
CA GLY A 510 20.99 -24.86 -17.28
C GLY A 510 19.75 -25.27 -18.10
N THR A 511 18.59 -25.50 -17.48
CA THR A 511 17.39 -25.99 -18.18
C THR A 511 16.61 -24.91 -18.95
N GLY A 512 16.66 -23.67 -18.47
CA GLY A 512 16.01 -22.51 -19.09
C GLY A 512 16.98 -21.57 -19.82
N ARG A 513 16.43 -20.61 -20.55
CA ARG A 513 17.16 -19.49 -21.15
C ARG A 513 17.08 -18.27 -20.24
N LEU A 514 18.24 -17.80 -19.77
CA LEU A 514 18.38 -16.63 -18.92
C LEU A 514 18.55 -15.35 -19.75
N THR A 515 17.76 -14.33 -19.43
CA THR A 515 17.85 -13.00 -20.05
C THR A 515 17.61 -11.90 -19.02
N LEU A 516 18.15 -10.71 -19.30
CA LEU A 516 17.86 -9.49 -18.56
C LEU A 516 17.00 -8.58 -19.45
N GLU A 517 15.79 -8.27 -19.00
CA GLU A 517 14.78 -7.54 -19.80
C GLU A 517 14.36 -6.24 -19.11
N PRO A 518 13.86 -5.23 -19.85
CA PRO A 518 13.27 -4.03 -19.26
C PRO A 518 12.09 -4.36 -18.35
N SER A 519 11.95 -3.56 -17.30
CA SER A 519 10.89 -3.65 -16.31
C SER A 519 10.54 -2.26 -15.80
N VAL A 520 9.55 -2.16 -14.91
CA VAL A 520 9.08 -0.91 -14.35
C VAL A 520 8.83 -1.05 -12.86
N TYR A 521 9.11 0.02 -12.12
CA TYR A 521 8.82 0.14 -10.70
C TYR A 521 7.81 1.27 -10.48
N LEU A 522 6.60 0.88 -10.07
CA LEU A 522 5.44 1.72 -9.85
C LEU A 522 5.42 2.17 -8.39
N GLU A 523 6.19 3.22 -8.12
CA GLU A 523 6.36 3.81 -6.78
C GLU A 523 5.27 4.86 -6.48
N LYS A 524 4.49 4.65 -5.41
CA LYS A 524 3.51 5.65 -4.97
C LYS A 524 4.21 6.96 -4.63
N GLY A 525 3.62 8.09 -5.03
CA GLY A 525 4.15 9.42 -4.74
C GLY A 525 5.16 9.95 -5.77
N ARG A 526 5.46 9.19 -6.83
CA ARG A 526 6.14 9.69 -8.03
C ARG A 526 5.13 9.99 -9.14
N LEU A 527 5.51 10.91 -10.03
CA LEU A 527 4.72 11.31 -11.19
C LEU A 527 4.83 10.34 -12.35
N LYS A 528 6.00 9.73 -12.52
CA LYS A 528 6.30 8.78 -13.59
C LYS A 528 6.80 7.46 -13.04
N PRO A 529 6.44 6.32 -13.66
CA PRO A 529 7.04 5.03 -13.36
C PRO A 529 8.56 5.08 -13.51
N ARG A 530 9.30 4.39 -12.63
CA ARG A 530 10.76 4.28 -12.74
C ARG A 530 11.12 3.12 -13.66
N PRO A 531 11.95 3.31 -14.71
CA PRO A 531 12.49 2.19 -15.46
C PRO A 531 13.42 1.37 -14.57
N THR A 532 13.41 0.06 -14.77
CA THR A 532 14.31 -0.90 -14.09
C THR A 532 14.51 -2.11 -14.99
N LEU A 533 15.14 -3.16 -14.48
CA LEU A 533 15.36 -4.43 -15.16
C LEU A 533 14.64 -5.56 -14.42
N GLN A 534 14.43 -6.67 -15.12
CA GLN A 534 13.99 -7.94 -14.55
C GLN A 534 14.87 -9.07 -15.08
N ILE A 535 15.15 -10.04 -14.22
CA ILE A 535 15.69 -11.32 -14.66
C ILE A 535 14.53 -12.16 -15.17
N ARG A 536 14.66 -12.72 -16.37
CA ARG A 536 13.71 -13.67 -16.93
C ARG A 536 14.41 -14.99 -17.23
N LEU A 537 13.93 -16.07 -16.64
CA LEU A 537 14.34 -17.44 -16.95
C LEU A 537 13.20 -18.13 -17.68
N SER A 538 13.31 -18.25 -19.00
CA SER A 538 12.25 -18.78 -19.87
C SER A 538 12.49 -20.25 -20.26
N ALA A 539 11.41 -21.03 -20.37
CA ALA A 539 11.44 -22.41 -20.83
C ALA A 539 10.13 -22.76 -21.58
N GLN A 540 10.12 -23.95 -22.17
CA GLN A 540 8.96 -24.52 -22.85
C GLN A 540 8.51 -25.77 -22.10
N LEU A 541 7.21 -25.86 -21.82
CA LEU A 541 6.61 -27.08 -21.30
C LEU A 541 6.16 -27.95 -22.48
N THR A 542 6.86 -29.07 -22.72
CA THR A 542 6.58 -30.03 -23.79
C THR A 542 6.09 -31.39 -23.28
N ALA A 543 6.10 -31.59 -21.97
CA ALA A 543 5.72 -32.83 -21.29
C ALA A 543 4.72 -32.55 -20.15
N ASP A 544 4.43 -33.57 -19.32
CA ASP A 544 3.50 -33.47 -18.19
C ASP A 544 3.95 -32.46 -17.11
N GLN A 545 5.25 -32.19 -17.02
CA GLN A 545 5.84 -31.25 -16.07
C GLN A 545 7.16 -30.67 -16.60
N ALA A 546 7.51 -29.49 -16.10
CA ALA A 546 8.81 -28.85 -16.24
C ALA A 546 9.24 -28.26 -14.90
N GLU A 547 10.55 -28.18 -14.69
CA GLU A 547 11.17 -27.68 -13.47
C GLU A 547 12.28 -26.71 -13.82
N LEU A 548 12.41 -25.65 -13.03
CA LEU A 548 13.49 -24.67 -13.11
C LEU A 548 14.10 -24.47 -11.72
N GLY A 549 15.35 -24.91 -11.56
CA GLY A 549 16.17 -24.63 -10.38
C GLY A 549 16.99 -23.35 -10.54
N TRP A 550 17.01 -22.52 -9.50
CA TRP A 550 17.79 -21.28 -9.45
C TRP A 550 18.40 -21.00 -8.09
N THR A 551 19.44 -20.19 -8.08
CA THR A 551 20.13 -19.76 -6.86
C THR A 551 20.47 -18.28 -6.96
N LEU A 552 20.28 -17.57 -5.85
CA LEU A 552 20.71 -16.20 -5.67
C LEU A 552 21.62 -16.15 -4.45
N ALA A 553 22.91 -15.91 -4.66
CA ALA A 553 23.91 -15.98 -3.59
C ALA A 553 24.82 -14.73 -3.56
N LYS A 554 25.25 -14.31 -2.37
CA LYS A 554 26.27 -13.26 -2.24
C LYS A 554 27.61 -13.75 -2.77
N ALA A 555 28.35 -12.89 -3.46
CA ALA A 555 29.73 -13.18 -3.87
C ALA A 555 30.61 -13.40 -2.63
N GLN A 556 31.62 -14.28 -2.73
CA GLN A 556 32.46 -14.72 -1.60
C GLN A 556 33.13 -13.55 -0.86
N ASP A 557 33.53 -12.50 -1.56
CA ASP A 557 34.21 -11.32 -0.99
C ASP A 557 33.25 -10.29 -0.35
N THR A 558 31.94 -10.53 -0.30
CA THR A 558 30.99 -9.59 0.31
C THR A 558 31.14 -9.60 1.84
N PRO A 559 31.61 -8.49 2.47
CA PRO A 559 31.85 -8.44 3.91
C PRO A 559 30.58 -8.74 4.73
N LEU A 560 30.76 -9.36 5.91
CA LEU A 560 29.65 -9.70 6.82
C LEU A 560 28.91 -8.46 7.36
N ALA A 561 29.60 -7.32 7.43
CA ALA A 561 29.07 -6.06 7.95
C ALA A 561 29.46 -4.89 7.05
N ILE A 562 28.75 -4.70 5.94
CA ILE A 562 28.88 -3.46 5.17
C ILE A 562 28.12 -2.34 5.86
N ARG A 563 28.81 -1.26 6.20
CA ARG A 563 28.19 -0.02 6.71
C ARG A 563 27.61 0.76 5.54
N ASP A 564 26.31 0.59 5.36
CA ASP A 564 25.54 1.30 4.36
C ASP A 564 25.13 2.69 4.87
N LEU A 565 25.94 3.71 4.53
CA LEU A 565 25.73 5.10 4.94
C LEU A 565 24.92 5.91 3.93
N ASP A 566 24.78 5.41 2.70
CA ASP A 566 24.08 6.11 1.64
C ASP A 566 22.57 6.15 1.92
N ARG A 567 21.96 7.33 1.77
CA ARG A 567 20.51 7.51 1.90
C ARG A 567 19.84 7.29 0.56
N ASP A 568 18.63 6.74 0.59
CA ASP A 568 17.73 6.70 -0.57
C ASP A 568 17.17 8.11 -0.78
N GLU A 569 17.97 9.05 -1.30
CA GLU A 569 17.50 10.42 -1.53
C GLU A 569 16.27 10.42 -2.47
N PRO A 570 15.17 11.13 -2.15
CA PRO A 570 14.39 11.76 -3.20
C PRO A 570 15.23 12.92 -3.78
N PRO A 571 15.36 13.06 -5.10
CA PRO A 571 16.01 14.23 -5.69
C PRO A 571 15.25 15.49 -5.27
N VAL A 572 16.04 16.55 -5.08
CA VAL A 572 15.65 17.95 -4.82
C VAL A 572 14.43 18.36 -5.63
#